data_AF-A0A9E5I209-F1
#
_entry.id   AF-A0A9E5I209-F1
#
_cell.length_a   1.000
_cell.length_b   1.000
_cell.length_c   1.000
_cell.angle_alpha   90.00
_cell.angle_beta   90.00
_cell.angle_gamma   90.00
#
_symmetry.space_group_name_H-M   'P 1'
#
loop_
_entity.id
_entity.type
_entity.pdbx_description
1 polymer ?
#
loop_
_entity_poly.entity_id
_entity_poly.type
_entity_poly.pdbx_seq_one_letter_code
_entity_poly.pdbx_strand_id
1 'polypeptide(L)'
;EAVRFGLPCGGTLQLLVEPRPELAILEAIMSGIKKRSIVLREVNVLTGQSTLSIGNRSTQFQFSNEKMQTIYGPRWRMFIIGAGQLSLCLASFALTSDFDITIIDPREEYAEGIGSEGIQFIQGMPDDVMQELGVDSHTAIVALTHDPKIDDLALIDALQSEAFYVGALGSHTNTQKRKERLREFNLSTEQLERLHGPVGLAIGALTPPEIAVSIMGEVIAVKYGKNAS
;
A
#
# COMPACT_ATOMS: atom_id res chain seq x y z
N GLU A 1 -34.11 9.46 25.85
CA GLU A 1 -33.97 9.39 24.39
C GLU A 1 -32.79 10.26 23.97
N ALA A 2 -31.73 9.65 23.43
CA ALA A 2 -30.53 10.36 23.04
C ALA A 2 -30.82 11.23 21.80
N VAL A 3 -30.53 12.53 21.93
CA VAL A 3 -30.66 13.51 20.83
C VAL A 3 -29.74 13.08 19.69
N ARG A 4 -30.35 12.59 18.60
CA ARG A 4 -29.71 12.32 17.32
C ARG A 4 -29.23 13.66 16.74
N PHE A 5 -27.97 14.00 16.96
CA PHE A 5 -27.31 15.00 16.12
C PHE A 5 -27.04 14.35 14.76
N GLY A 6 -27.98 14.53 13.82
CA GLY A 6 -27.82 14.08 12.45
C GLY A 6 -26.72 14.87 11.77
N LEU A 7 -25.85 14.19 11.03
CA LEU A 7 -24.86 14.86 10.19
C LEU A 7 -25.58 15.55 9.01
N PRO A 8 -25.07 16.68 8.49
CA PRO A 8 -25.70 17.38 7.36
C PRO A 8 -25.79 16.53 6.08
N CYS A 9 -25.03 15.45 5.97
CA CYS A 9 -25.11 14.44 4.91
C CYS A 9 -26.16 13.33 5.15
N GLY A 10 -26.96 13.41 6.22
CA GLY A 10 -27.97 12.40 6.57
C GLY A 10 -27.43 11.16 7.30
N GLY A 11 -26.13 11.15 7.64
CA GLY A 11 -25.50 10.06 8.39
C GLY A 11 -25.79 10.09 9.90
N THR A 12 -25.66 8.93 10.55
CA THR A 12 -25.64 8.80 12.01
C THR A 12 -24.23 8.49 12.47
N LEU A 13 -23.74 9.21 13.50
CA LEU A 13 -22.45 8.94 14.14
C LEU A 13 -22.70 8.23 15.48
N GLN A 14 -22.02 7.12 15.71
CA GLN A 14 -21.96 6.45 17.01
C GLN A 14 -20.54 6.60 17.56
N LEU A 15 -20.43 6.97 18.84
CA LEU A 15 -19.16 7.19 19.52
C LEU A 15 -19.01 6.19 20.66
N LEU A 16 -17.94 5.39 20.62
CA LEU A 16 -17.45 4.65 21.78
C LEU A 16 -16.45 5.53 22.51
N VAL A 17 -16.76 5.90 23.75
CA VAL A 17 -15.88 6.73 24.59
C VAL A 17 -15.27 5.85 25.66
N GLU A 18 -13.94 5.76 25.65
CA GLU A 18 -13.15 5.01 26.63
C GLU A 18 -12.36 6.00 27.50
N PRO A 19 -12.83 6.37 28.71
CA PRO A 19 -12.19 7.43 29.48
C PRO A 19 -10.80 7.07 30.01
N ARG A 20 -10.53 5.76 30.16
CA ARG A 20 -9.28 5.22 30.72
C ARG A 20 -8.94 3.90 30.02
N PRO A 21 -8.50 3.92 28.76
CA PRO A 21 -8.03 2.71 28.09
C PRO A 21 -6.80 2.16 28.82
N GLU A 22 -6.65 0.84 28.83
CA GLU A 22 -5.50 0.18 29.44
C GLU A 22 -4.21 0.54 28.69
N LEU A 23 -3.24 1.16 29.39
CA LEU A 23 -1.99 1.61 28.78
C LEU A 23 -1.24 0.47 28.10
N ALA A 24 -1.19 -0.71 28.71
CA ALA A 24 -0.54 -1.90 28.17
C ALA A 24 -1.12 -2.31 26.80
N ILE A 25 -2.42 -2.12 26.57
CA ILE A 25 -3.06 -2.40 25.29
C ILE A 25 -2.59 -1.41 24.23
N LEU A 26 -2.54 -0.12 24.56
CA LEU A 26 -2.06 0.92 23.65
C LEU A 26 -0.59 0.71 23.28
N GLU A 27 0.27 0.39 24.25
CA GLU A 27 1.69 0.09 24.03
C GLU A 27 1.88 -1.14 23.15
N ALA A 28 1.09 -2.20 23.35
CA ALA A 28 1.12 -3.40 22.53
C ALA A 28 0.69 -3.12 21.08
N ILE A 29 -0.36 -2.30 20.87
CA ILE A 29 -0.77 -1.84 19.54
C ILE A 29 0.37 -1.04 18.87
N MET A 30 0.95 -0.07 19.57
CA MET A 30 2.06 0.73 19.06
C MET A 30 3.29 -0.13 18.72
N SER A 31 3.61 -1.12 19.55
CA SER A 31 4.68 -2.08 19.27
C SER A 31 4.37 -2.90 18.01
N GLY A 32 3.12 -3.35 17.83
CA GLY A 32 2.70 -4.07 16.64
C GLY A 32 2.86 -3.24 15.36
N ILE A 33 2.42 -1.98 15.39
CA ILE A 33 2.56 -1.01 14.29
C ILE A 33 4.04 -0.80 13.95
N LYS A 34 4.90 -0.57 14.95
CA LYS A 34 6.35 -0.38 14.75
C LYS A 34 7.03 -1.61 14.14
N LYS A 35 6.57 -2.81 14.49
CA LYS A 35 7.04 -4.08 13.91
C LYS A 35 6.35 -4.42 12.58
N ARG A 36 5.58 -3.50 12.01
CA ARG A 36 4.86 -3.66 10.73
C ARG A 36 3.87 -4.83 10.71
N SER A 37 3.31 -5.15 11.87
CA SER A 37 2.26 -6.16 12.03
C SER A 37 0.87 -5.53 12.18
N ILE A 38 -0.16 -6.24 11.76
CA ILE A 38 -1.56 -5.82 11.93
C ILE A 38 -2.07 -6.40 13.25
N VAL A 39 -2.53 -5.51 14.13
CA VAL A 39 -3.11 -5.88 15.42
C VAL A 39 -4.63 -5.75 15.33
N LEU A 40 -5.35 -6.83 15.58
CA LEU A 40 -6.79 -6.81 15.80
C LEU A 40 -7.04 -6.48 17.27
N ARG A 41 -7.81 -5.42 17.51
CA ARG A 41 -8.32 -5.06 18.83
C ARG A 41 -9.80 -5.36 18.89
N GLU A 42 -10.19 -6.11 19.90
CA GLU A 42 -11.59 -6.27 20.28
C GLU A 42 -11.84 -5.56 21.60
N VAL A 43 -12.94 -4.80 21.67
CA VAL A 43 -13.36 -4.08 22.88
C VAL A 43 -14.73 -4.58 23.27
N ASN A 44 -14.88 -5.04 24.50
CA ASN A 44 -16.20 -5.27 25.07
C ASN A 44 -16.83 -3.91 25.40
N VAL A 45 -17.93 -3.58 24.73
CA VAL A 45 -18.58 -2.26 24.81
C VAL A 45 -19.21 -2.01 26.19
N LEU A 46 -19.56 -3.08 26.92
CA LEU A 46 -20.19 -2.98 28.24
C LEU A 46 -19.16 -2.78 29.35
N THR A 47 -17.98 -3.41 29.24
CA THR A 47 -16.94 -3.38 30.29
C THR A 47 -15.77 -2.46 29.98
N GLY A 48 -15.57 -2.08 28.71
CA GLY A 48 -14.39 -1.36 28.22
C GLY A 48 -13.13 -2.22 28.12
N GLN A 49 -13.19 -3.51 28.47
CA GLN A 49 -12.03 -4.40 28.41
C GLN A 49 -11.64 -4.67 26.97
N SER A 50 -10.33 -4.64 26.70
CA SER A 50 -9.77 -4.89 25.37
C SER A 50 -8.97 -6.17 25.32
N THR A 51 -9.08 -6.91 24.22
CA THR A 51 -8.20 -8.02 23.87
C THR A 51 -7.51 -7.73 22.55
N LEU A 52 -6.29 -8.26 22.40
CA LEU A 52 -5.49 -8.11 21.19
C LEU A 52 -5.20 -9.49 20.59
N SER A 53 -5.26 -9.57 19.27
CA SER A 53 -4.87 -10.74 18.48
C SER A 53 -4.23 -10.33 17.16
N ILE A 54 -3.74 -11.30 16.40
CA ILE A 54 -3.17 -11.04 15.07
C ILE A 54 -4.31 -10.71 14.11
N GLY A 55 -4.25 -9.54 13.49
CA GLY A 55 -5.18 -9.11 12.45
C GLY A 55 -4.65 -9.35 11.05
N ASN A 56 -5.48 -9.09 10.05
CA ASN A 56 -5.10 -9.06 8.65
C ASN A 56 -5.81 -7.91 7.91
N ARG A 57 -5.36 -7.61 6.68
CA ARG A 57 -5.90 -6.50 5.87
C ARG A 57 -7.38 -6.67 5.49
N SER A 58 -7.87 -7.91 5.40
CA SER A 58 -9.26 -8.20 5.04
C SER A 58 -10.22 -8.11 6.24
N THR A 59 -9.71 -7.90 7.45
CA THR A 59 -10.53 -7.75 8.65
C THR A 59 -11.29 -6.43 8.60
N GLN A 60 -12.61 -6.51 8.46
CA GLN A 60 -13.49 -5.35 8.46
C GLN A 60 -13.79 -4.89 9.89
N PHE A 61 -13.99 -3.58 10.03
CA PHE A 61 -14.54 -3.01 11.25
C PHE A 61 -15.90 -3.64 11.56
N GLN A 62 -16.11 -4.07 12.81
CA GLN A 62 -17.39 -4.58 13.29
C GLN A 62 -17.79 -3.85 14.57
N PHE A 63 -19.07 -3.55 14.70
CA PHE A 63 -19.62 -2.92 15.89
C PHE A 63 -20.99 -3.49 16.22
N SER A 64 -21.20 -3.84 17.49
CA SER A 64 -22.47 -4.28 18.06
C SER A 64 -22.65 -3.68 19.46
N ASN A 65 -23.78 -3.96 20.11
CA ASN A 65 -24.03 -3.53 21.50
C ASN A 65 -23.09 -4.19 22.53
N GLU A 66 -22.42 -5.28 22.15
CA GLU A 66 -21.56 -6.06 23.05
C GLU A 66 -20.08 -5.89 22.73
N LYS A 67 -19.73 -5.73 21.44
CA LYS A 67 -18.33 -5.70 21.00
C LYS A 67 -18.06 -4.71 19.87
N MET A 68 -16.86 -4.15 19.88
CA MET A 68 -16.25 -3.44 18.77
C MET A 68 -14.98 -4.17 18.34
N GLN A 69 -14.80 -4.42 17.05
CA GLN A 69 -13.59 -5.00 16.47
C GLN A 69 -13.00 -4.02 15.46
N THR A 70 -11.71 -3.73 15.61
CA THR A 70 -10.98 -2.83 14.72
C THR A 70 -9.54 -3.26 14.56
N ILE A 71 -8.94 -2.98 13.41
CA ILE A 71 -7.52 -3.26 13.15
C ILE A 71 -6.68 -2.00 13.24
N TYR A 72 -5.43 -2.18 13.66
CA TYR A 72 -4.38 -1.18 13.63
C TYR A 72 -3.18 -1.77 12.89
N GLY A 73 -2.77 -1.13 11.79
CA GLY A 73 -1.65 -1.58 10.95
C GLY A 73 -0.56 -0.52 10.83
N PRO A 74 0.60 -0.88 10.25
CA PRO A 74 1.62 0.10 9.91
C PRO A 74 1.09 1.13 8.91
N ARG A 75 1.83 2.24 8.77
CA ARG A 75 1.61 3.18 7.68
C ARG A 75 1.78 2.45 6.33
N TRP A 76 0.96 2.84 5.38
CA TRP A 76 1.07 2.36 4.00
C TRP A 76 2.37 2.86 3.40
N ARG A 77 3.06 2.02 2.65
CA ARG A 77 4.28 2.43 1.95
C ARG A 77 4.21 2.10 0.48
N MET A 78 4.95 2.85 -0.32
CA MET A 78 5.08 2.65 -1.76
C MET A 78 6.55 2.59 -2.14
N PHE A 79 6.94 1.47 -2.74
CA PHE A 79 8.22 1.32 -3.40
C PHE A 79 8.04 1.62 -4.89
N ILE A 80 8.72 2.66 -5.36
CA ILE A 80 8.68 3.08 -6.74
C ILE A 80 10.02 2.68 -7.36
N ILE A 81 9.97 1.76 -8.32
CA ILE A 81 11.16 1.27 -9.00
C ILE A 81 11.39 2.14 -10.22
N GLY A 82 12.56 2.74 -10.28
CA GLY A 82 12.90 3.74 -11.28
C GLY A 82 12.75 5.16 -10.78
N ALA A 83 13.67 6.01 -11.19
CA ALA A 83 13.82 7.36 -10.69
C ALA A 83 13.53 8.45 -11.74
N GLY A 84 12.67 8.14 -12.73
CA GLY A 84 12.28 9.08 -13.78
C GLY A 84 11.25 10.14 -13.34
N GLN A 85 10.90 11.05 -14.24
CA GLN A 85 9.94 12.14 -13.97
C GLN A 85 8.57 11.63 -13.49
N LEU A 86 8.08 10.51 -14.05
CA LEU A 86 6.83 9.90 -13.62
C LEU A 86 6.89 9.43 -12.16
N SER A 87 8.02 8.87 -11.72
CA SER A 87 8.23 8.43 -10.35
C SER A 87 8.12 9.59 -9.36
N LEU A 88 8.66 10.75 -9.70
CA LEU A 88 8.56 11.96 -8.88
C LEU A 88 7.13 12.48 -8.79
N CYS A 89 6.39 12.49 -9.90
CA CYS A 89 4.98 12.85 -9.89
C CYS A 89 4.16 11.89 -9.01
N LEU A 90 4.37 10.57 -9.16
CA LEU A 90 3.69 9.56 -8.36
C LEU A 90 4.03 9.70 -6.87
N ALA A 91 5.30 9.87 -6.55
CA ALA A 91 5.76 10.05 -5.18
C ALA A 91 5.09 11.25 -4.50
N SER A 92 4.93 12.38 -5.21
CA SER A 92 4.24 13.56 -4.67
C SER A 92 2.77 13.29 -4.33
N PHE A 93 2.04 12.58 -5.20
CA PHE A 93 0.64 12.23 -4.92
C PHE A 93 0.52 11.19 -3.81
N ALA A 94 1.42 10.22 -3.79
CA ALA A 94 1.43 9.17 -2.78
C ALA A 94 1.78 9.73 -1.39
N LEU A 95 2.76 10.65 -1.29
CA LEU A 95 3.09 11.36 -0.06
C LEU A 95 1.90 12.16 0.47
N THR A 96 1.20 12.88 -0.41
CA THR A 96 -0.03 13.62 -0.06
C THR A 96 -1.16 12.69 0.37
N SER A 97 -1.13 11.43 -0.09
CA SER A 97 -2.08 10.37 0.27
C SER A 97 -1.65 9.56 1.51
N ASP A 98 -0.69 10.09 2.28
CA ASP A 98 -0.19 9.53 3.54
C ASP A 98 0.58 8.20 3.41
N PHE A 99 1.25 7.98 2.28
CA PHE A 99 2.19 6.87 2.10
C PHE A 99 3.62 7.25 2.50
N ASP A 100 4.35 6.31 3.10
CA ASP A 100 5.81 6.36 3.18
C ASP A 100 6.41 5.97 1.83
N ILE A 101 7.25 6.82 1.25
CA ILE A 101 7.74 6.63 -0.13
C ILE A 101 9.22 6.27 -0.15
N THR A 102 9.55 5.22 -0.88
CA THR A 102 10.93 4.86 -1.23
C THR A 102 11.04 4.74 -2.75
N ILE A 103 11.91 5.54 -3.36
CA ILE A 103 12.31 5.40 -4.76
C ILE A 103 13.59 4.57 -4.80
N ILE A 104 13.61 3.52 -5.62
CA ILE A 104 14.72 2.57 -5.76
C ILE A 104 15.18 2.58 -7.21
N ASP A 105 16.44 2.94 -7.45
CA ASP A 105 17.06 2.88 -8.78
C ASP A 105 18.58 2.63 -8.63
N PRO A 106 19.19 1.71 -9.40
CA PRO A 106 20.62 1.44 -9.30
C PRO A 106 21.50 2.56 -9.89
N ARG A 107 20.93 3.45 -10.72
CA ARG A 107 21.65 4.48 -11.47
C ARG A 107 21.93 5.71 -10.60
N GLU A 108 23.22 6.03 -10.46
CA GLU A 108 23.72 7.11 -9.62
C GLU A 108 23.28 8.49 -10.12
N GLU A 109 23.11 8.67 -11.44
CA GLU A 109 22.73 9.95 -12.03
C GLU A 109 21.36 10.47 -11.56
N TYR A 110 20.52 9.61 -10.98
CA TYR A 110 19.23 10.01 -10.40
C TYR A 110 19.29 10.28 -8.89
N ALA A 111 20.41 9.98 -8.22
CA ALA A 111 20.57 10.29 -6.80
C ALA A 111 20.57 11.80 -6.56
N GLU A 112 21.13 12.57 -7.50
CA GLU A 112 21.12 14.02 -7.45
C GLU A 112 19.72 14.58 -7.79
N GLY A 113 19.04 15.11 -6.78
CA GLY A 113 17.74 15.79 -6.92
C GLY A 113 16.54 14.96 -6.45
N ILE A 114 16.74 13.70 -6.06
CA ILE A 114 15.70 12.86 -5.46
C ILE A 114 15.95 12.76 -3.96
N GLY A 115 15.13 13.48 -3.19
CA GLY A 115 15.29 13.56 -1.75
C GLY A 115 14.56 14.74 -1.14
N SER A 116 13.34 15.02 -1.60
CA SER A 116 12.49 16.01 -0.93
C SER A 116 12.03 15.48 0.43
N GLU A 117 11.61 16.39 1.32
CA GLU A 117 11.04 16.03 2.61
C GLU A 117 9.91 14.98 2.43
N GLY A 118 10.08 13.80 3.02
CA GLY A 118 9.12 12.69 2.94
C GLY A 118 9.34 11.68 1.80
N ILE A 119 10.34 11.84 0.93
CA ILE A 119 10.71 10.84 -0.09
C ILE A 119 12.12 10.31 0.20
N GLN A 120 12.24 9.00 0.43
CA GLN A 120 13.53 8.33 0.53
C GLN A 120 13.99 7.86 -0.85
N PHE A 121 15.23 8.15 -1.21
CA PHE A 121 15.90 7.52 -2.35
C PHE A 121 16.91 6.49 -1.85
N ILE A 122 16.90 5.30 -2.44
CA ILE A 122 17.89 4.27 -2.19
C ILE A 122 18.50 3.87 -3.52
N GLN A 123 19.81 4.11 -3.65
CA GLN A 123 20.56 3.60 -4.78
C GLN A 123 20.83 2.11 -4.57
N GLY A 124 20.37 1.28 -5.50
CA GLY A 124 20.58 -0.17 -5.40
C GLY A 124 19.74 -0.95 -6.39
N MET A 125 20.04 -2.24 -6.48
CA MET A 125 19.21 -3.17 -7.24
C MET A 125 17.89 -3.42 -6.49
N PRO A 126 16.73 -3.40 -7.17
CA PRO A 126 15.43 -3.45 -6.49
C PRO A 126 15.20 -4.68 -5.62
N ASP A 127 15.64 -5.85 -6.08
CA ASP A 127 15.58 -7.12 -5.37
C ASP A 127 16.31 -7.05 -4.02
N ASP A 128 17.58 -6.64 -4.03
CA ASP A 128 18.38 -6.49 -2.81
C ASP A 128 17.74 -5.49 -1.83
N VAL A 129 17.36 -4.31 -2.32
CA VAL A 129 16.79 -3.24 -1.47
C VAL A 129 15.44 -3.65 -0.90
N MET A 130 14.57 -4.28 -1.69
CA MET A 130 13.26 -4.75 -1.22
C MET A 130 13.40 -5.87 -0.19
N GLN A 131 14.37 -6.76 -0.35
CA GLN A 131 14.67 -7.79 0.64
C GLN A 131 15.11 -7.17 1.98
N GLU A 132 15.98 -6.16 1.95
CA GLU A 132 16.46 -5.45 3.16
C GLU A 132 15.35 -4.68 3.88
N LEU A 133 14.50 -3.95 3.14
CA LEU A 133 13.39 -3.20 3.71
C LEU A 133 12.22 -4.09 4.16
N GLY A 134 12.20 -5.33 3.68
CA GLY A 134 11.08 -6.26 3.73
C GLY A 134 9.89 -5.79 2.90
N VAL A 135 9.01 -6.69 2.50
CA VAL A 135 7.77 -6.37 1.79
C VAL A 135 6.59 -7.03 2.51
N ASP A 136 5.57 -6.25 2.85
CA ASP A 136 4.42 -6.70 3.64
C ASP A 136 3.09 -6.31 2.98
N SER A 137 1.98 -6.72 3.60
CA SER A 137 0.61 -6.42 3.14
C SER A 137 0.19 -4.94 3.20
N HIS A 138 1.07 -4.05 3.65
CA HIS A 138 0.89 -2.59 3.59
C HIS A 138 1.82 -1.93 2.57
N THR A 139 2.48 -2.73 1.72
CA THR A 139 3.43 -2.27 0.69
C THR A 139 2.80 -2.33 -0.70
N ALA A 140 2.82 -1.20 -1.41
CA ALA A 140 2.59 -1.13 -2.85
C ALA A 140 3.94 -1.08 -3.58
N ILE A 141 4.05 -1.77 -4.71
CA ILE A 141 5.24 -1.75 -5.56
C ILE A 141 4.85 -1.32 -6.97
N VAL A 142 5.54 -0.33 -7.51
CA VAL A 142 5.25 0.23 -8.84
C VAL A 142 6.53 0.32 -9.67
N ALA A 143 6.62 -0.47 -10.74
CA ALA A 143 7.75 -0.50 -11.65
C ALA A 143 7.60 0.46 -12.83
N LEU A 144 8.47 1.48 -12.89
CA LEU A 144 8.39 2.62 -13.81
C LEU A 144 9.68 2.86 -14.63
N THR A 145 10.61 1.91 -14.68
CA THR A 145 11.93 2.15 -15.31
C THR A 145 11.91 2.03 -16.83
N HIS A 146 10.98 1.25 -17.39
CA HIS A 146 11.01 0.73 -18.77
C HIS A 146 12.20 -0.18 -19.12
N ASP A 147 13.10 -0.45 -18.18
CA ASP A 147 14.21 -1.39 -18.36
C ASP A 147 13.82 -2.77 -17.83
N PRO A 148 13.67 -3.79 -18.69
CA PRO A 148 13.34 -5.15 -18.24
C PRO A 148 14.32 -5.71 -17.21
N LYS A 149 15.60 -5.33 -17.24
CA LYS A 149 16.59 -5.83 -16.28
C LYS A 149 16.32 -5.34 -14.86
N ILE A 150 15.80 -4.13 -14.71
CA ILE A 150 15.51 -3.52 -13.41
C ILE A 150 14.08 -3.87 -12.99
N ASP A 151 13.11 -3.67 -13.89
CA ASP A 151 11.70 -3.94 -13.60
C ASP A 151 11.44 -5.42 -13.31
N ASP A 152 11.96 -6.35 -14.14
CA ASP A 152 11.57 -7.76 -14.01
C ASP A 152 12.15 -8.37 -12.72
N LEU A 153 13.34 -7.95 -12.26
CA LEU A 153 13.90 -8.34 -10.94
C LEU A 153 12.99 -7.88 -9.81
N ALA A 154 12.59 -6.61 -9.81
CA ALA A 154 11.68 -6.08 -8.80
C ALA A 154 10.33 -6.81 -8.79
N LEU A 155 9.80 -7.13 -9.98
CA LEU A 155 8.50 -7.76 -10.13
C LEU A 155 8.49 -9.22 -9.70
N ILE A 156 9.59 -9.97 -9.89
CA ILE A 156 9.69 -11.34 -9.39
C ILE A 156 9.51 -11.34 -7.86
N ASP A 157 10.29 -10.53 -7.15
CA ASP A 157 10.22 -10.45 -5.69
C ASP A 157 8.88 -9.88 -5.22
N ALA A 158 8.38 -8.84 -5.89
CA ALA A 158 7.09 -8.23 -5.57
C ALA A 158 5.93 -9.23 -5.66
N LEU A 159 5.89 -10.05 -6.72
CA LEU A 159 4.81 -11.02 -6.96
C LEU A 159 4.92 -12.26 -6.04
N GLN A 160 6.10 -12.55 -5.50
CA GLN A 160 6.29 -13.57 -4.47
C GLN A 160 6.01 -13.06 -3.05
N SER A 161 6.03 -11.74 -2.84
CA SER A 161 5.79 -11.11 -1.55
C SER A 161 4.31 -10.97 -1.17
N GLU A 162 4.07 -10.47 0.04
CA GLU A 162 2.75 -10.10 0.54
C GLU A 162 2.27 -8.70 0.08
N ALA A 163 2.98 -8.01 -0.83
CA ALA A 163 2.60 -6.69 -1.32
C ALA A 163 1.11 -6.63 -1.73
N PHE A 164 0.39 -5.62 -1.25
CA PHE A 164 -1.05 -5.52 -1.55
C PHE A 164 -1.32 -5.06 -2.99
N TYR A 165 -0.31 -4.47 -3.64
CA TYR A 165 -0.39 -3.96 -5.00
C TYR A 165 0.96 -4.12 -5.70
N VAL A 166 0.94 -4.64 -6.92
CA VAL A 166 2.12 -4.75 -7.80
C VAL A 166 1.73 -4.27 -9.19
N GLY A 167 2.28 -3.14 -9.60
CA GLY A 167 1.98 -2.49 -10.87
C GLY A 167 3.21 -2.27 -11.73
N ALA A 168 3.06 -2.36 -13.05
CA ALA A 168 4.14 -2.08 -13.99
C ALA A 168 3.67 -1.20 -15.15
N LEU A 169 4.49 -0.19 -15.47
CA LEU A 169 4.27 0.65 -16.64
C LEU A 169 4.47 -0.14 -17.94
N GLY A 170 3.62 0.16 -18.92
CA GLY A 170 3.70 -0.39 -20.27
C GLY A 170 2.35 -0.44 -20.97
N SER A 171 2.35 -0.67 -22.28
CA SER A 171 1.13 -0.98 -23.04
C SER A 171 0.60 -2.38 -22.67
N HIS A 172 -0.63 -2.71 -23.10
CA HIS A 172 -1.17 -4.06 -22.98
C HIS A 172 -0.23 -5.10 -23.62
N THR A 173 0.30 -4.80 -24.81
CA THR A 173 1.25 -5.67 -25.51
C THR A 173 2.54 -5.85 -24.72
N ASN A 174 3.08 -4.79 -24.12
CA ASN A 174 4.29 -4.88 -23.31
C ASN A 174 4.05 -5.65 -22.02
N THR A 175 2.87 -5.49 -21.41
CA THR A 175 2.46 -6.25 -20.22
C THR A 175 2.37 -7.74 -20.54
N GLN A 176 1.75 -8.12 -21.66
CA GLN A 176 1.64 -9.52 -22.05
C GLN A 176 3.02 -10.17 -22.24
N LYS A 177 3.91 -9.49 -22.97
CA LYS A 177 5.31 -9.93 -23.13
C LYS A 177 6.04 -10.01 -21.79
N ARG A 178 5.77 -9.08 -20.88
CA ARG A 178 6.33 -9.08 -19.52
C ARG A 178 5.85 -10.30 -18.74
N LYS A 179 4.54 -10.59 -18.75
CA LYS A 179 3.98 -11.79 -18.11
C LYS A 179 4.57 -13.09 -18.70
N GLU A 180 4.83 -13.13 -20.01
CA GLU A 180 5.50 -14.26 -20.66
C GLU A 180 6.91 -14.47 -20.13
N ARG A 181 7.74 -13.41 -20.05
CA ARG A 181 9.08 -13.51 -19.45
C ARG A 181 9.01 -13.92 -17.98
N LEU A 182 8.12 -13.31 -17.20
CA LEU A 182 7.97 -13.58 -15.78
C LEU A 182 7.52 -15.02 -15.47
N ARG A 183 6.80 -15.69 -16.38
CA ARG A 183 6.45 -17.12 -16.24
C ARG A 183 7.67 -18.03 -16.19
N GLU A 184 8.80 -17.64 -16.77
CA GLU A 184 10.03 -18.42 -16.78
C GLU A 184 10.70 -18.47 -15.39
N PHE A 185 10.27 -17.63 -14.43
CA PHE A 185 10.86 -17.48 -13.10
C PHE A 185 10.06 -18.16 -11.99
N ASN A 186 9.40 -19.29 -12.28
CA ASN A 186 8.63 -20.10 -11.31
C ASN A 186 7.50 -19.36 -10.59
N LEU A 187 6.97 -18.28 -11.18
CA LEU A 187 5.79 -17.61 -10.67
C LEU A 187 4.52 -18.42 -11.02
N SER A 188 3.65 -18.61 -10.03
CA SER A 188 2.35 -19.24 -10.27
C SER A 188 1.44 -18.35 -11.11
N THR A 189 0.40 -18.92 -11.71
CA THR A 189 -0.59 -18.15 -12.47
C THR A 189 -1.25 -17.10 -11.58
N GLU A 190 -1.58 -17.46 -10.34
CA GLU A 190 -2.21 -16.57 -9.35
C GLU A 190 -1.28 -15.41 -8.98
N GLN A 191 0.03 -15.67 -8.85
CA GLN A 191 1.01 -14.61 -8.63
C GLN A 191 1.06 -13.65 -9.81
N LEU A 192 1.09 -14.15 -11.04
CA LEU A 192 1.12 -13.32 -12.25
C LEU A 192 -0.18 -12.53 -12.49
N GLU A 193 -1.31 -13.02 -12.01
CA GLU A 193 -2.59 -12.31 -12.07
C GLU A 193 -2.63 -11.08 -11.14
N ARG A 194 -1.80 -11.06 -10.09
CA ARG A 194 -1.63 -9.87 -9.22
C ARG A 194 -0.94 -8.69 -9.93
N LEU A 195 -0.30 -8.92 -11.08
CA LEU A 195 0.38 -7.86 -11.82
C LEU A 195 -0.62 -6.97 -12.56
N HIS A 196 -0.72 -5.73 -12.10
CA HIS A 196 -1.46 -4.64 -12.75
C HIS A 196 -0.62 -4.07 -13.91
N GLY A 197 -1.12 -4.23 -15.14
CA GLY A 197 -0.43 -3.81 -16.36
C GLY A 197 -1.38 -3.71 -17.56
N PRO A 198 -1.48 -2.56 -18.25
CA PRO A 198 -0.91 -1.26 -17.90
C PRO A 198 -1.28 -0.83 -16.48
N VAL A 199 -0.34 -0.24 -15.76
CA VAL A 199 -0.57 0.31 -14.43
C VAL A 199 -1.52 1.53 -14.48
N GLY A 200 -2.42 1.63 -13.51
CA GLY A 200 -3.32 2.76 -13.33
C GLY A 200 -4.69 2.60 -14.00
N LEU A 201 -5.64 3.42 -13.56
CA LEU A 201 -7.00 3.48 -14.12
C LEU A 201 -7.02 4.01 -15.56
N ALA A 202 -7.88 3.45 -16.40
CA ALA A 202 -8.06 3.84 -17.80
C ALA A 202 -8.80 5.20 -17.95
N ILE A 203 -8.13 6.30 -17.59
CA ILE A 203 -8.70 7.66 -17.62
C ILE A 203 -8.28 8.50 -18.84
N GLY A 204 -7.57 7.90 -19.80
CA GLY A 204 -7.03 8.61 -20.97
C GLY A 204 -5.82 9.49 -20.68
N ALA A 205 -5.07 9.19 -19.61
CA ALA A 205 -3.88 9.93 -19.20
C ALA A 205 -2.75 9.89 -20.26
N LEU A 206 -2.08 11.02 -20.48
CA LEU A 206 -0.99 11.14 -21.46
C LEU A 206 0.29 11.72 -20.84
N THR A 207 0.16 12.66 -19.91
CA THR A 207 1.32 13.31 -19.27
C THR A 207 1.75 12.59 -17.99
N PRO A 208 3.01 12.73 -17.53
CA PRO A 208 3.45 12.07 -16.31
C PRO A 208 2.58 12.37 -15.06
N PRO A 209 2.13 13.62 -14.81
CA PRO A 209 1.20 13.89 -13.71
C PRO A 209 -0.15 13.19 -13.86
N GLU A 210 -0.73 13.14 -15.07
CA GLU A 210 -2.00 12.45 -15.32
C GLU A 210 -1.87 10.93 -15.13
N ILE A 211 -0.77 10.35 -15.60
CA ILE A 211 -0.47 8.92 -15.42
C ILE A 211 -0.28 8.63 -13.93
N ALA A 212 0.41 9.50 -13.19
CA ALA A 212 0.58 9.36 -11.75
C ALA A 212 -0.77 9.41 -10.99
N VAL A 213 -1.71 10.28 -11.38
CA VAL A 213 -3.08 10.30 -10.84
C VAL A 213 -3.81 8.99 -11.13
N SER A 214 -3.70 8.49 -12.36
CA SER A 214 -4.27 7.22 -12.78
C SER A 214 -3.75 6.04 -11.92
N ILE A 215 -2.43 5.98 -11.68
CA ILE A 215 -1.79 4.98 -10.82
C ILE A 215 -2.28 5.12 -9.39
N MET A 216 -2.27 6.33 -8.82
CA MET A 216 -2.69 6.56 -7.44
C MET A 216 -4.16 6.16 -7.22
N GLY A 217 -5.03 6.45 -8.19
CA GLY A 217 -6.43 6.03 -8.17
C GLY A 217 -6.58 4.50 -8.10
N GLU A 218 -5.78 3.76 -8.89
CA GLU A 218 -5.78 2.30 -8.87
C GLU A 218 -5.26 1.75 -7.53
N VAL A 219 -4.12 2.27 -7.06
CA VAL A 219 -3.53 1.89 -5.76
C VAL A 219 -4.52 2.09 -4.61
N ILE A 220 -5.22 3.23 -4.58
CA ILE A 220 -6.24 3.52 -3.56
C ILE A 220 -7.41 2.55 -3.68
N ALA A 221 -7.91 2.27 -4.89
CA ALA A 221 -8.99 1.32 -5.09
C ALA A 221 -8.63 -0.06 -4.50
N VAL A 222 -7.44 -0.57 -4.82
CA VAL A 222 -6.94 -1.87 -4.33
C VAL A 222 -6.67 -1.84 -2.82
N LYS A 223 -6.15 -0.74 -2.28
CA LYS A 223 -5.98 -0.53 -0.83
C LYS A 223 -7.30 -0.74 -0.07
N TYR A 224 -8.42 -0.30 -0.63
CA TYR A 224 -9.77 -0.45 -0.05
C TYR A 224 -10.55 -1.69 -0.54
N GLY A 225 -9.88 -2.64 -1.21
CA GLY A 225 -10.50 -3.90 -1.63
C GLY A 225 -11.52 -3.73 -2.77
N LYS A 226 -11.41 -2.67 -3.56
CA LYS A 226 -12.16 -2.51 -4.81
C LYS A 226 -11.33 -3.06 -5.95
N ASN A 227 -11.98 -3.77 -6.86
CA ASN A 227 -11.37 -4.12 -8.14
C ASN A 227 -11.30 -2.84 -8.97
N ALA A 228 -10.09 -2.44 -9.35
CA ALA A 228 -9.90 -1.49 -10.42
C ALA A 228 -10.15 -2.24 -11.73
N SER A 229 -11.37 -2.10 -12.26
CA SER A 229 -11.76 -2.62 -13.57
C SER A 229 -11.88 -1.46 -14.56
#